data_AF-A0AAQ4D3T8-F1
#
_entry.id   AF-A0AAQ4D3T8-F1
#
_cell.length_a   1.000
_cell.length_b   1.000
_cell.length_c   1.000
_cell.angle_alpha   90.00
_cell.angle_beta   90.00
_cell.angle_gamma   90.00
#
_symmetry.space_group_name_H-M   'P 1'
#
loop_
_entity.id
_entity.type
_entity.pdbx_description
1 polymer ?
#
loop_
_entity_poly.entity_id
_entity_poly.type
_entity_poly.pdbx_seq_one_letter_code
_entity_poly.pdbx_strand_id
1 'polypeptide(L)'
;MATSQDFGFDFTAMYAWVGLWNSFFLFIYVVFDASKIMKWCTRSTEEIFSLFITIAFCLDAGRDVYKDFLRHYLAPECSGPVLEVTGRLQTAANNTTEFSGVAFQLPACQREASMLFLLLTLGTVMLGVSLYTFNKTPYLHPYVRNLLADYALPIAVVVFSFVGSFVFSAIKTEQFEISEGYYLERARIEELPVYGVFGAMGLGFALSLLFFMDQNISAAMVNSPSNKLKKGTAYHLDLLVVAVLNCGLSVFGLPWMHGVLPHSPLHARCLADLEERVDQGHVHEVVVRSRETRLTGIFSHMLIGLSLLMLPYPLSYIPTAVLDGLFLYMAVTSLIGPYWLWDAHPVFNVAVFLE
;
A
#
# COMPACT_ATOMS: atom_id res chain seq x y z
N MET A 1 -9.54 10.63 14.98
CA MET A 1 -10.41 11.74 14.59
C MET A 1 -11.76 11.68 15.29
N ALA A 2 -12.49 10.56 15.24
CA ALA A 2 -13.76 10.41 15.98
C ALA A 2 -13.60 10.64 17.49
N THR A 3 -12.64 9.95 18.13
CA THR A 3 -12.39 10.10 19.57
C THR A 3 -11.99 11.51 20.00
N SER A 4 -11.19 12.24 19.20
CA SER A 4 -10.84 13.65 19.52
C SER A 4 -12.04 14.59 19.39
N GLN A 5 -12.93 14.33 18.43
CA GLN A 5 -14.14 15.14 18.23
C GLN A 5 -15.15 14.91 19.37
N ASP A 6 -15.26 13.70 19.89
CA ASP A 6 -16.15 13.37 21.01
C ASP A 6 -15.74 14.07 22.32
N PHE A 7 -14.44 14.32 22.52
CA PHE A 7 -13.92 15.03 23.70
C PHE A 7 -13.71 16.54 23.50
N GLY A 8 -13.96 17.07 22.29
CA GLY A 8 -13.76 18.49 21.98
C GLY A 8 -12.29 18.93 21.99
N PHE A 9 -11.35 18.02 21.74
CA PHE A 9 -9.92 18.32 21.71
C PHE A 9 -9.43 18.54 20.27
N ASP A 10 -8.47 19.46 20.10
CA ASP A 10 -7.77 19.62 18.84
C ASP A 10 -7.05 18.33 18.46
N PHE A 11 -7.46 17.75 17.32
CA PHE A 11 -6.93 16.49 16.83
C PHE A 11 -5.41 16.55 16.66
N THR A 12 -4.88 17.64 16.12
CA THR A 12 -3.45 17.85 15.87
C THR A 12 -2.65 17.89 17.18
N ALA A 13 -3.20 18.47 18.24
CA ALA A 13 -2.56 18.53 19.56
C ALA A 13 -2.52 17.14 20.21
N MET A 14 -3.65 16.41 20.19
CA MET A 14 -3.73 15.05 20.71
C MET A 14 -2.81 14.10 19.92
N TYR A 15 -2.78 14.24 18.59
CA TYR A 15 -1.86 13.52 17.70
C TYR A 15 -0.40 13.76 18.12
N ALA A 16 0.03 15.01 18.25
CA ALA A 16 1.38 15.34 18.65
C ALA A 16 1.77 14.75 20.02
N TRP A 17 0.87 14.79 21.01
CA TRP A 17 1.13 14.20 22.33
C TRP A 17 1.23 12.67 22.29
N VAL A 18 0.38 11.99 21.51
CA VAL A 18 0.47 10.53 21.32
C VAL A 18 1.83 10.13 20.72
N GLY A 19 2.31 10.86 19.72
CA GLY A 19 3.61 10.58 19.11
C GLY A 19 4.81 10.92 19.99
N LEU A 20 4.70 11.94 20.86
CA LEU A 20 5.73 12.25 21.86
C LEU A 20 5.82 11.16 22.94
N TRP A 21 4.67 10.69 23.45
CA TRP A 21 4.62 9.57 24.39
C TRP A 21 5.15 8.27 23.76
N ASN A 22 4.78 8.00 22.50
CA ASN A 22 5.33 6.89 21.73
C ASN A 22 6.87 6.96 21.68
N SER A 23 7.43 8.10 21.27
CA SER A 23 8.88 8.29 21.17
C SER A 23 9.58 8.14 22.53
N PHE A 24 8.95 8.58 23.61
CA PHE A 24 9.44 8.39 24.98
C PHE A 24 9.51 6.90 25.37
N PHE A 25 8.46 6.12 25.08
CA PHE A 25 8.47 4.68 25.36
C PHE A 25 9.49 3.93 24.49
N LEU A 26 9.66 4.30 23.22
CA LEU A 26 10.70 3.73 22.36
C LEU A 26 12.10 3.99 22.92
N PHE A 27 12.36 5.20 23.45
CA PHE A 27 13.63 5.51 24.11
C PHE A 27 13.86 4.65 25.35
N ILE A 28 12.81 4.43 26.16
CA ILE A 28 12.84 3.50 27.29
C ILE A 28 13.23 2.08 26.81
N TYR A 29 12.61 1.58 25.74
CA TYR A 29 12.94 0.26 25.20
C TYR A 29 14.40 0.11 24.75
N VAL A 30 14.99 1.19 24.19
CA VAL A 30 16.42 1.23 23.84
C VAL A 30 17.29 1.13 25.10
N VAL A 31 17.00 1.94 26.12
CA VAL A 31 17.77 1.97 27.38
C VAL A 31 17.70 0.63 28.13
N PHE A 32 16.54 -0.02 28.14
CA PHE A 32 16.34 -1.30 28.81
C PHE A 32 16.74 -2.53 27.98
N ASP A 33 17.37 -2.34 26.81
CA ASP A 33 17.85 -3.44 25.96
C ASP A 33 16.70 -4.43 25.61
N ALA A 34 15.55 -3.87 25.20
CA ALA A 34 14.39 -4.65 24.80
C ALA A 34 14.65 -5.51 23.54
N SER A 35 15.72 -5.25 22.78
CA SER A 35 16.07 -6.05 21.59
C SER A 35 16.43 -7.49 21.92
N LYS A 36 16.69 -7.86 23.18
CA LYS A 36 16.76 -9.27 23.61
C LYS A 36 15.45 -10.03 23.39
N ILE A 37 14.31 -9.34 23.38
CA ILE A 37 12.98 -9.91 23.11
C ILE A 37 12.90 -10.45 21.68
N MET A 38 13.66 -9.88 20.73
CA MET A 38 13.67 -10.35 19.35
C MET A 38 14.14 -11.81 19.20
N LYS A 39 14.90 -12.36 20.15
CA LYS A 39 15.24 -13.79 20.17
C LYS A 39 14.01 -14.71 20.23
N TRP A 40 12.86 -14.17 20.62
CA TRP A 40 11.59 -14.88 20.74
C TRP A 40 10.72 -14.76 19.47
N CYS A 41 11.04 -13.85 18.54
CA CYS A 41 10.40 -13.78 17.23
C CYS A 41 10.92 -14.94 16.37
N THR A 42 10.09 -15.96 16.19
CA THR A 42 10.45 -17.15 15.40
C THR A 42 10.01 -16.99 13.95
N ARG A 43 10.57 -17.80 13.05
CA ARG A 43 10.17 -17.91 11.64
C ARG A 43 8.66 -18.09 11.45
N SER A 44 7.98 -18.80 12.37
CA SER A 44 6.52 -18.97 12.33
C SER A 44 5.77 -17.65 12.51
N THR A 45 6.29 -16.75 13.34
CA THR A 45 5.71 -15.42 13.53
C THR A 45 5.82 -14.59 12.24
N GLU A 46 6.96 -14.64 11.56
CA GLU A 46 7.16 -13.97 10.25
C GLU A 46 6.17 -14.46 9.20
N GLU A 47 5.92 -15.77 9.13
CA GLU A 47 4.95 -16.38 8.21
C GLU A 47 3.51 -15.93 8.51
N ILE A 48 3.11 -15.86 9.79
CA ILE A 48 1.77 -15.38 10.19
C ILE A 48 1.58 -13.91 9.81
N PHE A 49 2.61 -13.08 10.00
CA PHE A 49 2.54 -11.67 9.62
C PHE A 49 2.42 -11.49 8.10
N SER A 50 3.18 -12.25 7.30
CA SER A 50 3.06 -12.21 5.84
C SER A 50 1.66 -12.61 5.36
N LEU A 51 1.07 -13.64 5.99
CA LEU A 51 -0.30 -14.05 5.69
C LEU A 51 -1.31 -12.96 6.05
N PHE A 52 -1.15 -12.33 7.23
CA PHE A 52 -2.01 -11.23 7.66
C PHE A 52 -1.99 -10.04 6.69
N ILE A 53 -0.79 -9.62 6.27
CA ILE A 53 -0.62 -8.51 5.31
C ILE A 53 -1.26 -8.85 3.95
N THR A 54 -1.12 -10.08 3.50
CA THR A 54 -1.76 -10.52 2.25
C THR A 54 -3.27 -10.46 2.35
N ILE A 55 -3.85 -10.99 3.42
CA ILE A 55 -5.30 -10.96 3.62
C ILE A 55 -5.78 -9.51 3.64
N ALA A 56 -5.07 -8.61 4.32
CA ALA A 56 -5.38 -7.19 4.33
C ALA A 56 -5.40 -6.59 2.91
N PHE A 57 -4.34 -6.77 2.12
CA PHE A 57 -4.28 -6.23 0.76
C PHE A 57 -5.33 -6.83 -0.18
N CYS A 58 -5.64 -8.13 -0.07
CA CYS A 58 -6.70 -8.75 -0.84
C CYS A 58 -8.09 -8.20 -0.46
N LEU A 59 -8.34 -7.96 0.83
CA LEU A 59 -9.61 -7.39 1.30
C LEU A 59 -9.76 -5.93 0.88
N ASP A 60 -8.70 -5.13 0.93
CA ASP A 60 -8.73 -3.73 0.51
C ASP A 60 -8.99 -3.62 -1.00
N ALA A 61 -8.24 -4.36 -1.82
CA ALA A 61 -8.46 -4.39 -3.27
C ALA A 61 -9.88 -4.90 -3.63
N GLY A 62 -10.34 -5.97 -2.98
CA GLY A 62 -11.70 -6.49 -3.19
C GLY A 62 -12.79 -5.50 -2.76
N ARG A 63 -12.57 -4.76 -1.67
CA ARG A 63 -13.49 -3.73 -1.19
C ARG A 63 -13.57 -2.56 -2.17
N ASP A 64 -12.46 -2.16 -2.77
CA ASP A 64 -12.43 -1.03 -3.69
C ASP A 64 -13.05 -1.38 -5.06
N VAL A 65 -12.80 -2.61 -5.57
CA VAL A 65 -13.58 -3.16 -6.70
C VAL A 65 -15.07 -3.16 -6.37
N TYR A 66 -15.47 -3.69 -5.21
CA TYR A 66 -16.89 -3.75 -4.83
C TYR A 66 -17.55 -2.36 -4.72
N LYS A 67 -16.86 -1.39 -4.12
CA LYS A 67 -17.34 0.00 -4.04
C LYS A 67 -17.49 0.62 -5.43
N ASP A 68 -16.54 0.39 -6.32
CA ASP A 68 -16.60 0.91 -7.68
C ASP A 68 -17.81 0.34 -8.44
N PHE A 69 -18.02 -0.98 -8.36
CA PHE A 69 -19.21 -1.63 -8.95
C PHE A 69 -20.52 -1.10 -8.33
N LEU A 70 -20.55 -0.85 -7.02
CA LEU A 70 -21.72 -0.24 -6.39
C LEU A 70 -22.01 1.17 -6.91
N ARG A 71 -20.96 1.98 -7.11
CA ARG A 71 -21.07 3.38 -7.56
C ARG A 71 -21.44 3.50 -9.03
N HIS A 72 -20.85 2.70 -9.90
CA HIS A 72 -20.96 2.89 -11.36
C HIS A 72 -21.86 1.85 -12.04
N TYR A 73 -22.00 0.64 -11.50
CA TYR A 73 -22.79 -0.45 -12.11
C TYR A 73 -24.19 -0.59 -11.49
N LEU A 74 -24.29 -0.53 -10.15
CA LEU A 74 -25.52 -0.72 -9.36
C LEU A 74 -26.20 0.59 -8.92
N ALA A 75 -25.77 1.74 -9.46
CA ALA A 75 -26.38 3.02 -9.12
C ALA A 75 -27.89 3.00 -9.41
N PRO A 76 -28.75 3.58 -8.55
CA PRO A 76 -30.19 3.62 -8.76
C PRO A 76 -30.59 4.34 -10.07
N GLU A 77 -29.70 5.18 -10.60
CA GLU A 77 -29.79 5.86 -11.89
C GLU A 77 -29.69 4.89 -13.10
N CYS A 78 -29.12 3.70 -12.88
CA CYS A 78 -28.91 2.65 -13.89
C CYS A 78 -30.02 1.58 -13.97
N SER A 79 -30.93 1.54 -12.99
CA SER A 79 -31.97 0.51 -12.85
C SER A 79 -33.38 0.99 -13.22
N GLY A 80 -33.58 2.27 -13.53
CA GLY A 80 -34.86 2.81 -13.96
C GLY A 80 -35.05 2.78 -15.49
N PRO A 81 -36.28 2.59 -16.01
CA PRO A 81 -36.59 3.10 -17.34
C PRO A 81 -36.38 4.61 -17.29
N VAL A 82 -35.81 5.19 -18.35
CA VAL A 82 -35.79 6.65 -18.54
C VAL A 82 -37.26 7.11 -18.49
N LEU A 83 -37.71 7.60 -17.34
CA LEU A 83 -39.01 8.22 -17.23
C LEU A 83 -38.85 9.57 -17.92
N GLU A 84 -39.05 9.57 -19.23
CA GLU A 84 -39.23 10.78 -20.01
C GLU A 84 -40.52 11.43 -19.50
N VAL A 85 -40.42 12.23 -18.44
CA VAL A 85 -41.52 13.05 -17.95
C VAL A 85 -41.73 14.16 -18.98
N THR A 86 -42.40 13.83 -20.07
CA THR A 86 -43.14 14.80 -20.88
C THR A 86 -44.37 15.21 -20.08
N GLY A 87 -44.14 15.97 -19.02
CA GLY A 87 -45.19 16.61 -18.24
C GLY A 87 -45.81 17.72 -19.06
N ARG A 88 -46.88 17.43 -19.81
CA ARG A 88 -47.78 18.46 -20.32
C ARG A 88 -48.60 18.99 -19.15
N LEU A 89 -48.19 20.11 -18.56
CA LEU A 89 -49.04 20.83 -17.63
C LEU A 89 -50.08 21.61 -18.45
N GLN A 90 -51.27 21.01 -18.60
CA GLN A 90 -52.38 21.60 -19.33
C GLN A 90 -53.08 22.62 -18.43
N THR A 91 -52.61 23.87 -18.42
CA THR A 91 -53.42 24.98 -17.90
C THR A 91 -54.46 25.37 -18.95
N ALA A 92 -55.71 25.51 -18.52
CA ALA A 92 -56.86 25.91 -19.34
C ALA A 92 -56.80 27.39 -19.78
N ALA A 93 -55.70 27.81 -20.40
CA ALA A 93 -55.55 29.08 -21.08
C ALA A 93 -54.52 28.93 -22.20
N ASN A 94 -54.95 29.18 -23.44
CA ASN A 94 -54.25 28.97 -24.71
C ASN A 94 -52.97 29.82 -24.90
N ASN A 95 -51.96 29.67 -24.05
CA ASN A 95 -50.63 30.24 -24.29
C ASN A 95 -49.60 29.12 -24.42
N THR A 96 -49.25 28.77 -25.66
CA THR A 96 -48.11 27.91 -25.97
C THR A 96 -46.83 28.66 -25.64
N THR A 97 -46.27 28.40 -24.46
CA THR A 97 -44.88 28.75 -24.17
C THR A 97 -44.08 27.46 -24.17
N GLU A 98 -43.17 27.34 -25.13
CA GLU A 98 -42.18 26.26 -25.15
C GLU A 98 -41.22 26.50 -23.98
N PHE A 99 -41.46 25.81 -22.86
CA PHE A 99 -40.45 25.74 -21.81
C PHE A 99 -39.37 24.77 -22.30
N SER A 100 -38.23 25.32 -22.71
CA SER A 100 -37.02 24.54 -22.95
C SER A 100 -36.72 23.78 -21.67
N GLY A 101 -36.91 22.46 -21.72
CA GLY A 101 -36.67 21.58 -20.59
C GLY A 101 -35.28 21.85 -20.02
N VAL A 102 -35.21 22.11 -18.72
CA VAL A 102 -33.96 21.98 -17.98
C VAL A 102 -33.61 20.50 -18.08
N ALA A 103 -32.70 20.15 -18.99
CA ALA A 103 -32.03 18.86 -18.98
C ALA A 103 -31.23 18.82 -17.67
N PHE A 104 -31.85 18.31 -16.61
CA PHE A 104 -31.09 17.87 -15.45
C PHE A 104 -30.30 16.68 -15.96
N GLN A 105 -29.04 16.93 -16.30
CA GLN A 105 -28.12 15.92 -16.79
C GLN A 105 -27.79 15.03 -15.59
N LEU A 106 -28.64 14.04 -15.33
CA LEU A 106 -28.29 12.95 -14.42
C LEU A 106 -26.94 12.39 -14.91
N PRO A 107 -26.02 12.04 -13.99
CA PRO A 107 -24.81 11.34 -14.36
C PRO A 107 -25.17 10.16 -15.26
N ALA A 108 -24.57 10.09 -16.44
CA ALA A 108 -24.77 8.95 -17.31
C ALA A 108 -24.29 7.69 -16.57
N CYS A 109 -25.09 6.62 -16.59
CA CYS A 109 -24.71 5.34 -16.03
C CYS A 109 -23.46 4.81 -16.76
N GLN A 110 -22.29 4.85 -16.12
CA GLN A 110 -20.99 4.45 -16.70
C GLN A 110 -20.63 3.01 -16.33
N ARG A 111 -21.36 2.03 -16.87
CA ARG A 111 -21.06 0.61 -16.62
C ARG A 111 -19.69 0.19 -17.14
N GLU A 112 -19.23 0.85 -18.20
CA GLU A 112 -17.92 0.69 -18.80
C GLU A 112 -16.77 1.06 -17.84
N ALA A 113 -16.99 1.95 -16.87
CA ALA A 113 -15.98 2.33 -15.90
C ALA A 113 -15.60 1.18 -14.96
N SER A 114 -16.58 0.44 -14.43
CA SER A 114 -16.32 -0.72 -13.57
C SER A 114 -15.70 -1.91 -14.30
N MET A 115 -16.10 -2.13 -15.56
CA MET A 115 -15.47 -3.16 -16.38
C MET A 115 -14.00 -2.82 -16.67
N LEU A 116 -13.71 -1.54 -16.93
CA LEU A 116 -12.34 -1.06 -17.11
C LEU A 116 -11.55 -1.14 -15.80
N PHE A 117 -12.14 -0.81 -14.66
CA PHE A 117 -11.50 -0.94 -13.34
C PHE A 117 -11.08 -2.38 -13.05
N LEU A 118 -11.97 -3.35 -13.29
CA LEU A 118 -11.67 -4.77 -13.17
C LEU A 118 -10.57 -5.22 -14.16
N LEU A 119 -10.63 -4.75 -15.41
CA LEU A 119 -9.63 -5.09 -16.42
C LEU A 119 -8.24 -4.53 -16.06
N LEU A 120 -8.17 -3.31 -15.54
CA LEU A 120 -6.90 -2.67 -15.14
C LEU A 120 -6.31 -3.34 -13.90
N THR A 121 -7.12 -3.62 -12.88
CA THR A 121 -6.68 -4.33 -11.65
C THR A 121 -6.16 -5.73 -11.97
N LEU A 122 -7.00 -6.59 -12.55
CA LEU A 122 -6.65 -7.97 -12.86
C LEU A 122 -5.57 -8.05 -13.94
N GLY A 123 -5.61 -7.16 -14.94
CA GLY A 123 -4.59 -7.07 -15.98
C GLY A 123 -3.20 -6.77 -15.40
N THR A 124 -3.10 -5.81 -14.48
CA THR A 124 -1.82 -5.46 -13.83
C THR A 124 -1.24 -6.66 -13.07
N VAL A 125 -2.08 -7.40 -12.34
CA VAL A 125 -1.68 -8.60 -11.60
C VAL A 125 -1.23 -9.71 -12.56
N MET A 126 -2.05 -10.02 -13.56
CA MET A 126 -1.77 -11.09 -14.53
C MET A 126 -0.47 -10.84 -15.30
N LEU A 127 -0.25 -9.61 -15.75
CA LEU A 127 0.99 -9.25 -16.43
C LEU A 127 2.19 -9.29 -15.47
N GLY A 128 2.04 -8.78 -14.24
CA GLY A 128 3.09 -8.84 -13.24
C GLY A 128 3.51 -10.28 -12.91
N VAL A 129 2.55 -11.18 -12.69
CA VAL A 129 2.82 -12.60 -12.39
C VAL A 129 3.39 -13.33 -13.60
N SER A 130 2.91 -13.02 -14.81
CA SER A 130 3.44 -13.58 -16.05
C SER A 130 4.91 -13.19 -16.27
N LEU A 131 5.25 -11.91 -16.12
CA LEU A 131 6.64 -11.42 -16.24
C LEU A 131 7.56 -12.01 -15.16
N TYR A 132 7.06 -12.15 -13.93
CA TYR A 132 7.80 -12.82 -12.86
C TYR A 132 8.05 -14.31 -13.16
N THR A 133 7.02 -15.03 -13.63
CA THR A 133 7.09 -16.45 -13.98
C THR A 133 7.92 -16.71 -15.24
N PHE A 134 8.09 -15.69 -16.09
CA PHE A 134 8.94 -15.76 -17.27
C PHE A 134 10.38 -16.15 -16.92
N ASN A 135 10.82 -15.93 -15.67
CA ASN A 135 12.12 -16.40 -15.18
C ASN A 135 12.31 -17.92 -15.21
N LYS A 136 11.23 -18.69 -15.18
CA LYS A 136 11.30 -20.15 -15.23
C LYS A 136 11.31 -20.68 -16.67
N THR A 137 11.06 -19.82 -17.66
CA THR A 137 10.92 -20.25 -19.06
C THR A 137 12.27 -20.30 -19.79
N PRO A 138 12.42 -21.20 -20.79
CA PRO A 138 13.66 -21.38 -21.55
C PRO A 138 13.82 -20.40 -22.73
N TYR A 139 12.85 -19.52 -22.97
CA TYR A 139 12.74 -18.77 -24.24
C TYR A 139 13.70 -17.57 -24.38
N LEU A 140 14.41 -17.15 -23.33
CA LEU A 140 15.24 -15.92 -23.32
C LEU A 140 16.59 -16.09 -22.61
N HIS A 141 17.57 -15.24 -22.96
CA HIS A 141 18.90 -15.24 -22.32
C HIS A 141 18.79 -14.97 -20.81
N PRO A 142 19.52 -15.70 -19.94
CA PRO A 142 19.35 -15.64 -18.48
C PRO A 142 19.47 -14.23 -17.89
N TYR A 143 20.36 -13.41 -18.43
CA TYR A 143 20.51 -12.00 -18.03
C TYR A 143 19.22 -11.17 -18.23
N VAL A 144 18.64 -11.21 -19.43
CA VAL A 144 17.42 -10.43 -19.76
C VAL A 144 16.23 -10.94 -18.96
N ARG A 145 16.20 -12.25 -18.72
CA ARG A 145 15.14 -12.91 -17.97
C ARG A 145 15.12 -12.50 -16.50
N ASN A 146 16.29 -12.47 -15.84
CA ASN A 146 16.42 -11.97 -14.47
C ASN A 146 16.03 -10.48 -14.40
N LEU A 147 16.49 -9.67 -15.36
CA LEU A 147 16.11 -8.26 -15.44
C LEU A 147 14.58 -8.08 -15.58
N LEU A 148 13.93 -8.89 -16.41
CA LEU A 148 12.49 -8.80 -16.61
C LEU A 148 11.71 -9.17 -15.34
N ALA A 149 12.20 -10.14 -14.56
CA ALA A 149 11.59 -10.54 -13.29
C ALA A 149 11.73 -9.44 -12.23
N ASP A 150 12.90 -8.78 -12.14
CA ASP A 150 13.12 -7.68 -11.19
C ASP A 150 12.29 -6.43 -11.53
N TYR A 151 12.09 -6.14 -12.82
CA TYR A 151 11.30 -5.01 -13.31
C TYR A 151 9.84 -5.36 -13.64
N ALA A 152 9.37 -6.57 -13.31
CA ALA A 152 8.02 -7.05 -13.65
C ALA A 152 6.92 -6.09 -13.17
N LEU A 153 7.01 -5.64 -11.91
CA LEU A 153 6.02 -4.77 -11.30
C LEU A 153 6.01 -3.35 -11.91
N PRO A 154 7.14 -2.62 -11.99
CA PRO A 154 7.17 -1.32 -12.67
C PRO A 154 6.69 -1.39 -14.13
N ILE A 155 7.06 -2.44 -14.87
CA ILE A 155 6.63 -2.62 -16.26
C ILE A 155 5.11 -2.82 -16.33
N ALA A 156 4.53 -3.66 -15.46
CA ALA A 156 3.10 -3.89 -15.43
C ALA A 156 2.31 -2.60 -15.14
N VAL A 157 2.74 -1.81 -14.16
CA VAL A 157 2.12 -0.52 -13.82
C VAL A 157 2.19 0.46 -14.99
N VAL A 158 3.35 0.60 -15.65
CA VAL A 158 3.50 1.53 -16.78
C VAL A 158 2.63 1.10 -17.97
N VAL A 159 2.59 -0.19 -18.29
CA VAL A 159 1.79 -0.72 -19.40
C VAL A 159 0.30 -0.50 -19.15
N PHE A 160 -0.21 -0.86 -17.97
CA PHE A 160 -1.65 -0.71 -17.69
C PHE A 160 -2.05 0.74 -17.39
N SER A 161 -1.13 1.58 -16.89
CA SER A 161 -1.38 3.03 -16.82
C SER A 161 -1.48 3.64 -18.22
N PHE A 162 -0.63 3.20 -19.16
CA PHE A 162 -0.72 3.63 -20.56
C PHE A 162 -2.01 3.15 -21.22
N VAL A 163 -2.41 1.89 -21.00
CA VAL A 163 -3.69 1.36 -21.51
C VAL A 163 -4.87 2.14 -20.92
N GLY A 164 -4.90 2.35 -19.61
CA GLY A 164 -5.98 3.09 -18.93
C GLY A 164 -6.08 4.54 -19.38
N SER A 165 -4.95 5.25 -19.50
CA SER A 165 -4.94 6.68 -19.84
C SER A 165 -5.01 6.98 -21.34
N PHE A 166 -4.41 6.16 -22.21
CA PHE A 166 -4.29 6.47 -23.64
C PHE A 166 -5.27 5.66 -24.49
N VAL A 167 -5.38 4.35 -24.26
CA VAL A 167 -6.29 3.48 -25.04
C VAL A 167 -7.74 3.71 -24.64
N PHE A 168 -8.00 3.86 -23.34
CA PHE A 168 -9.34 4.07 -22.78
C PHE A 168 -9.61 5.51 -22.34
N SER A 169 -8.95 6.50 -22.97
CA SER A 169 -9.12 7.93 -22.65
C SER A 169 -10.58 8.43 -22.70
N ALA A 170 -11.47 7.71 -23.38
CA ALA A 170 -12.90 8.05 -23.47
C ALA A 170 -13.69 7.73 -22.18
N ILE A 171 -13.15 6.87 -21.31
CA ILE A 171 -13.80 6.42 -20.07
C ILE A 171 -13.14 7.16 -18.90
N LYS A 172 -13.96 7.81 -18.07
CA LYS A 172 -13.46 8.51 -16.87
C LYS A 172 -13.06 7.47 -15.82
N THR A 173 -11.76 7.33 -15.58
CA THR A 173 -11.22 6.55 -14.46
C THR A 173 -11.02 7.48 -13.26
N GLU A 174 -11.25 6.98 -12.04
CA GLU A 174 -10.90 7.71 -10.82
C GLU A 174 -9.36 7.88 -10.76
N GLN A 175 -8.91 9.13 -10.68
CA GLN A 175 -7.50 9.52 -10.59
C GLN A 175 -7.21 10.05 -9.18
N PHE A 176 -5.93 10.15 -8.82
CA PHE A 176 -5.52 10.71 -7.54
C PHE A 176 -5.99 12.17 -7.40
N GLU A 177 -6.87 12.41 -6.41
CA GLU A 177 -7.27 13.77 -6.03
C GLU A 177 -6.15 14.43 -5.22
N ILE A 178 -5.55 15.46 -5.80
CA ILE A 178 -4.50 16.24 -5.16
C ILE A 178 -5.17 17.39 -4.42
N SER A 179 -5.15 17.36 -3.09
CA SER A 179 -5.54 18.52 -2.29
C SER A 179 -4.39 19.53 -2.29
N GLU A 180 -4.59 20.68 -2.94
CA GLU A 180 -3.64 21.79 -2.92
C GLU A 180 -3.63 22.46 -1.53
N GLY A 181 -2.75 22.00 -0.64
CA GLY A 181 -2.69 22.54 0.71
C GLY A 181 -1.58 21.95 1.55
N TYR A 182 -0.31 22.23 1.22
CA TYR A 182 0.81 21.93 2.11
C TYR A 182 0.93 23.00 3.20
N TYR A 183 0.01 23.02 4.16
CA TYR A 183 0.21 23.79 5.39
C TYR A 183 0.99 22.92 6.38
N LEU A 184 2.30 23.18 6.50
CA LEU A 184 3.09 22.65 7.60
C LEU A 184 2.72 23.44 8.85
N GLU A 185 1.53 23.17 9.40
CA GLU A 185 1.06 23.80 10.62
C GLU A 185 1.74 23.10 11.79
N ARG A 186 2.52 23.86 12.56
CA ARG A 186 3.07 23.38 13.84
C ARG A 186 1.91 22.88 14.69
N ALA A 187 2.01 21.66 15.21
CA ALA A 187 1.01 21.14 16.13
C ALA A 187 0.87 22.08 17.34
N ARG A 188 -0.35 22.54 17.63
CA ARG A 188 -0.66 23.38 18.80
C ARG A 188 -0.70 22.52 20.08
N ILE A 189 0.48 22.07 20.52
CA ILE A 189 0.69 21.19 21.68
C ILE A 189 0.19 21.82 22.99
N GLU A 190 0.10 23.15 23.03
CA GLU A 190 -0.23 23.97 24.21
C GLU A 190 -1.73 24.03 24.54
N GLU A 191 -2.61 23.65 23.61
CA GLU A 191 -4.07 23.75 23.79
C GLU A 191 -4.68 22.53 24.50
N LEU A 192 -3.90 21.46 24.74
CA LEU A 192 -4.41 20.21 25.30
C LEU A 192 -4.46 20.24 26.85
N PRO A 193 -5.62 19.99 27.48
CA PRO A 193 -5.71 19.91 28.94
C PRO A 193 -4.93 18.70 29.47
N VAL A 194 -4.46 18.79 30.72
CA VAL A 194 -3.63 17.77 31.38
C VAL A 194 -4.25 16.37 31.35
N TYR A 195 -5.58 16.27 31.50
CA TYR A 195 -6.30 14.99 31.39
C TYR A 195 -6.18 14.36 29.99
N GLY A 196 -6.18 15.18 28.93
CA GLY A 196 -5.96 14.74 27.56
C GLY A 196 -4.53 14.24 27.33
N VAL A 197 -3.54 14.85 27.98
CA VAL A 197 -2.13 14.41 27.92
C VAL A 197 -1.97 13.02 28.55
N PHE A 198 -2.60 12.76 29.70
CA PHE A 198 -2.59 11.43 30.32
C PHE A 198 -3.39 10.40 29.52
N GLY A 199 -4.51 10.79 28.89
CA GLY A 199 -5.22 9.93 27.94
C GLY A 199 -4.35 9.54 26.73
N ALA A 200 -3.60 10.51 26.19
CA ALA A 200 -2.65 10.29 25.10
C ALA A 200 -1.49 9.35 25.48
N MET A 201 -1.12 9.28 26.76
CA MET A 201 -0.08 8.34 27.23
C MET A 201 -0.48 6.88 26.98
N GLY A 202 -1.75 6.51 27.23
CA GLY A 202 -2.23 5.14 26.99
C GLY A 202 -2.21 4.76 25.51
N LEU A 203 -2.65 5.69 24.65
CA LEU A 203 -2.59 5.52 23.19
C LEU A 203 -1.14 5.48 22.69
N GLY A 204 -0.27 6.34 23.22
CA GLY A 204 1.16 6.38 22.90
C GLY A 204 1.89 5.11 23.32
N PHE A 205 1.51 4.51 24.45
CA PHE A 205 2.04 3.22 24.87
C PHE A 205 1.67 2.10 23.89
N ALA A 206 0.39 1.99 23.54
CA ALA A 206 -0.07 1.01 22.56
C ALA A 206 0.62 1.20 21.19
N LEU A 207 0.75 2.45 20.74
CA LEU A 207 1.46 2.79 19.51
C LEU A 207 2.95 2.42 19.57
N SER A 208 3.59 2.60 20.73
CA SER A 208 5.00 2.22 20.92
C SER A 208 5.24 0.72 20.83
N LEU A 209 4.29 -0.10 21.31
CA LEU A 209 4.37 -1.55 21.17
C LEU A 209 4.24 -1.97 19.71
N LEU A 210 3.36 -1.32 18.95
CA LEU A 210 3.20 -1.57 17.51
C LEU A 210 4.50 -1.23 16.77
N PHE A 211 5.06 -0.04 16.99
CA PHE A 211 6.30 0.39 16.32
C PHE A 211 7.50 -0.47 16.71
N PHE A 212 7.60 -0.85 17.98
CA PHE A 212 8.61 -1.77 18.45
C PHE A 212 8.49 -3.14 17.75
N MET A 213 7.28 -3.66 17.61
CA MET A 213 7.04 -4.94 16.96
C MET A 213 7.36 -4.88 15.45
N ASP A 214 6.82 -3.90 14.73
CA ASP A 214 7.02 -3.76 13.29
C ASP A 214 8.50 -3.58 12.93
N GLN A 215 9.22 -2.74 13.68
CA GLN A 215 10.64 -2.50 13.44
C GLN A 215 11.47 -3.76 13.68
N ASN A 216 11.23 -4.48 14.77
CA ASN A 216 11.98 -5.67 15.10
C ASN A 216 11.70 -6.80 14.11
N ILE A 217 10.46 -6.99 13.67
CA ILE A 217 10.12 -8.01 12.67
C ILE A 217 10.75 -7.66 11.31
N SER A 218 10.67 -6.40 10.90
CA SER A 218 11.26 -5.98 9.62
C SER A 218 12.78 -6.17 9.62
N ALA A 219 13.43 -5.78 10.72
CA ALA A 219 14.85 -5.96 10.91
C ALA A 219 15.24 -7.44 11.06
N ALA A 220 14.41 -8.29 11.68
CA ALA A 220 14.65 -9.73 11.78
C ALA A 220 14.59 -10.41 10.40
N MET A 221 13.58 -10.10 9.59
CA MET A 221 13.45 -10.66 8.24
C MET A 221 14.62 -10.28 7.32
N VAL A 222 15.04 -9.00 7.36
CA VAL A 222 16.20 -8.54 6.56
C VAL A 222 17.49 -9.19 7.04
N ASN A 223 17.69 -9.30 8.36
CA ASN A 223 18.87 -9.91 8.96
C ASN A 223 18.79 -11.43 9.12
N SER A 224 17.83 -12.08 8.46
CA SER A 224 17.72 -13.53 8.47
C SER A 224 19.02 -14.17 7.97
N PRO A 225 19.48 -15.28 8.59
CA PRO A 225 20.74 -15.92 8.21
C PRO A 225 20.74 -16.42 6.76
N SER A 226 19.55 -16.62 6.17
CA SER A 226 19.35 -16.90 4.74
C SER A 226 19.90 -15.80 3.83
N ASN A 227 19.87 -14.54 4.25
CA ASN A 227 20.29 -13.40 3.43
C ASN A 227 21.81 -13.18 3.41
N LYS A 228 22.58 -13.95 4.20
CA LYS A 228 24.06 -13.93 4.25
C LYS A 228 24.67 -12.53 4.29
N LEU A 229 24.10 -11.64 5.11
CA LEU A 229 24.61 -10.28 5.31
C LEU A 229 26.00 -10.32 5.98
N LYS A 230 26.88 -9.39 5.59
CA LYS A 230 28.26 -9.31 6.08
C LYS A 230 28.42 -8.36 7.26
N LYS A 231 27.60 -7.30 7.31
CA LYS A 231 27.62 -6.35 8.43
C LYS A 231 26.79 -6.89 9.60
N GLY A 232 27.24 -6.57 10.81
CA GLY A 232 26.55 -6.95 12.05
C GLY A 232 25.19 -6.28 12.20
N THR A 233 24.34 -6.86 13.04
CA THR A 233 23.00 -6.36 13.31
C THR A 233 23.02 -5.21 14.33
N ALA A 234 22.15 -4.21 14.15
CA ALA A 234 22.13 -3.00 14.98
C ALA A 234 20.71 -2.60 15.37
N TYR A 235 19.96 -3.52 15.99
CA TYR A 235 18.55 -3.32 16.37
C TYR A 235 18.32 -2.12 17.31
N HIS A 236 19.22 -1.90 18.28
CA HIS A 236 19.12 -0.77 19.21
C HIS A 236 19.24 0.59 18.52
N LEU A 237 20.18 0.69 17.57
CA LEU A 237 20.44 1.93 16.87
C LEU A 237 19.26 2.27 15.95
N ASP A 238 18.69 1.25 15.31
CA ASP A 238 17.52 1.40 14.45
C ASP A 238 16.31 1.91 15.24
N LEU A 239 16.03 1.31 16.40
CA LEU A 239 14.95 1.75 17.29
C LEU A 239 15.16 3.18 17.83
N LEU A 240 16.41 3.55 18.15
CA LEU A 240 16.75 4.91 18.58
C LEU A 240 16.52 5.93 17.48
N VAL A 241 16.93 5.63 16.25
CA VAL A 241 16.73 6.52 15.09
C VAL A 241 15.24 6.72 14.83
N VAL A 242 14.44 5.65 14.87
CA VAL A 242 12.98 5.74 14.72
C VAL A 242 12.35 6.60 15.83
N ALA A 243 12.80 6.46 17.08
CA ALA A 243 12.31 7.28 18.20
C ALA A 243 12.62 8.77 18.01
N VAL A 244 13.85 9.10 17.57
CA VAL A 244 14.27 10.50 17.34
C VAL A 244 13.51 11.11 16.15
N LEU A 245 13.36 10.38 15.05
CA LEU A 245 12.62 10.85 13.87
C LEU A 245 11.14 11.07 14.19
N ASN A 246 10.49 10.11 14.87
CA ASN A 246 9.09 10.24 15.25
C ASN A 246 8.85 11.37 16.25
N CYS A 247 9.80 11.66 17.13
CA CYS A 247 9.73 12.83 18.00
C CYS A 247 9.66 14.12 17.17
N GLY A 248 10.54 14.26 16.18
CA GLY A 248 10.52 15.40 15.25
C GLY A 248 9.21 15.50 14.45
N LEU A 249 8.78 14.39 13.83
CA LEU A 249 7.54 14.34 13.05
C LEU A 249 6.31 14.71 13.89
N SER A 250 6.27 14.26 15.15
CA SER A 250 5.17 14.56 16.08
C SER A 250 5.06 16.05 16.40
N VAL A 251 6.19 16.75 16.56
CA VAL A 251 6.21 18.20 16.81
C VAL A 251 5.69 18.99 15.60
N PHE A 252 5.98 18.51 14.40
CA PHE A 252 5.50 19.12 13.15
C PHE A 252 4.12 18.62 12.70
N GLY A 253 3.47 17.75 13.48
CA GLY A 253 2.17 17.17 13.11
C GLY A 253 2.21 16.31 11.83
N LEU A 254 3.40 15.83 11.45
CA LEU A 254 3.61 15.00 10.26
C LEU A 254 3.34 13.52 10.57
N PRO A 255 2.95 12.72 9.55
CA PRO A 255 2.73 11.29 9.72
C PRO A 255 3.97 10.60 10.26
N TRP A 256 3.79 9.78 11.31
CA TRP A 256 4.88 9.00 11.89
C TRP A 256 5.40 7.93 10.94
N MET A 257 6.70 7.64 11.05
CA MET A 257 7.40 6.65 10.26
C MET A 257 7.67 5.40 11.10
N HIS A 258 7.43 4.23 10.50
CA HIS A 258 7.73 2.93 11.08
C HIS A 258 8.32 2.01 10.00
N GLY A 259 8.93 0.90 10.41
CA GLY A 259 9.44 -0.11 9.49
C GLY A 259 8.32 -0.74 8.66
N VAL A 260 8.45 -0.70 7.33
CA VAL A 260 7.42 -1.19 6.41
C VAL A 260 7.66 -2.65 6.03
N LEU A 261 6.69 -3.50 6.39
CA LEU A 261 6.64 -4.95 6.16
C LEU A 261 5.85 -5.27 4.88
N PRO A 262 6.31 -4.88 3.68
CA PRO A 262 6.97 -5.86 2.81
C PRO A 262 8.13 -5.25 1.99
N HIS A 263 8.31 -3.94 2.09
CA HIS A 263 9.26 -3.18 1.28
C HIS A 263 10.71 -3.47 1.68
N SER A 264 11.00 -3.53 2.98
CA SER A 264 12.36 -3.81 3.49
C SER A 264 12.93 -5.16 3.03
N PRO A 265 12.23 -6.31 3.20
CA PRO A 265 12.74 -7.59 2.71
C PRO A 265 12.77 -7.66 1.18
N LEU A 266 11.83 -7.03 0.47
CA LEU A 266 11.83 -7.00 -0.99
C LEU A 266 13.05 -6.23 -1.52
N HIS A 267 13.34 -5.06 -0.95
CA HIS A 267 14.53 -4.28 -1.30
C HIS A 267 15.83 -5.05 -0.98
N ALA A 268 15.88 -5.78 0.13
CA ALA A 268 17.02 -6.64 0.45
C ALA A 268 17.17 -7.79 -0.56
N ARG A 269 16.06 -8.37 -1.04
CA ARG A 269 16.04 -9.41 -2.08
C ARG A 269 16.50 -8.88 -3.43
N CYS A 270 16.09 -7.68 -3.84
CA CYS A 270 16.56 -7.05 -5.08
C CYS A 270 18.07 -6.74 -5.08
N LEU A 271 18.70 -6.69 -3.91
CA LEU A 271 20.16 -6.50 -3.75
C LEU A 271 20.92 -7.83 -3.63
N ALA A 272 20.21 -8.95 -3.58
CA ALA A 272 20.77 -10.28 -3.41
C ALA A 272 20.90 -11.00 -4.76
N ASP A 273 22.08 -11.57 -5.02
CA ASP A 273 22.29 -12.50 -6.13
C ASP A 273 21.77 -13.88 -5.69
N LEU A 274 20.74 -14.37 -6.40
CA LEU A 274 20.11 -15.67 -6.18
C LEU A 274 20.72 -16.71 -7.13
N GLU A 275 21.08 -17.89 -6.61
CA GLU A 275 21.44 -19.05 -7.42
C GLU A 275 20.45 -20.20 -7.15
N GLU A 276 20.06 -20.89 -8.21
CA GLU A 276 19.32 -22.15 -8.11
C GLU A 276 20.28 -23.29 -7.74
N ARG A 277 20.01 -23.93 -6.60
CA ARG A 277 20.72 -25.13 -6.14
C ARG A 277 19.73 -26.27 -6.03
N VAL A 278 20.04 -27.39 -6.65
CA VAL A 278 19.23 -28.61 -6.53
C VAL A 278 19.67 -29.33 -5.27
N ASP A 279 18.79 -29.38 -4.27
CA ASP A 279 18.98 -30.19 -3.06
C ASP A 279 17.86 -31.22 -2.97
N GLN A 280 18.20 -32.48 -2.74
CA GLN A 280 17.25 -33.61 -2.67
C GLN A 280 16.23 -33.71 -3.83
N GLY A 281 16.59 -33.27 -5.03
CA GLY A 281 15.71 -33.31 -6.21
C GLY A 281 14.74 -32.12 -6.33
N HIS A 282 14.76 -31.19 -5.39
CA HIS A 282 14.03 -29.93 -5.44
C HIS A 282 14.99 -28.77 -5.78
N VAL A 283 14.56 -27.87 -6.66
CA VAL A 283 15.31 -26.66 -7.02
C VAL A 283 15.04 -25.59 -5.98
N HIS A 284 16.05 -25.20 -5.20
CA HIS A 284 15.97 -24.14 -4.21
C HIS A 284 16.74 -22.90 -4.67
N GLU A 285 16.10 -21.73 -4.63
CA GLU A 285 16.79 -20.46 -4.78
C GLU A 285 17.52 -20.12 -3.47
N VAL A 286 18.84 -20.04 -3.51
CA VAL A 286 19.66 -19.69 -2.35
C VAL A 286 20.37 -18.36 -2.63
N VAL A 287 20.28 -17.43 -1.69
CA VAL A 287 21.06 -16.17 -1.73
C VAL A 287 22.55 -16.53 -1.61
N VAL A 288 23.34 -16.15 -2.61
CA VAL A 288 24.79 -16.40 -2.62
C VAL A 288 25.56 -15.20 -2.11
N ARG A 289 25.15 -14.01 -2.53
CA ARG A 289 25.80 -12.75 -2.14
C ARG A 289 24.77 -11.64 -2.05
N SER A 290 24.78 -10.88 -0.96
CA SER A 290 24.02 -9.63 -0.84
C SER A 290 24.91 -8.41 -1.05
N ARG A 291 24.44 -7.43 -1.83
CA ARG A 291 25.08 -6.13 -2.02
C ARG A 291 24.52 -5.12 -1.01
N GLU A 292 25.24 -4.91 0.08
CA GLU A 292 24.85 -3.90 1.07
C GLU A 292 25.27 -2.48 0.63
N THR A 293 24.32 -1.71 0.11
CA THR A 293 24.56 -0.32 -0.32
C THR A 293 23.71 0.67 0.48
N ARG A 294 24.24 1.88 0.72
CA ARG A 294 23.50 3.00 1.32
C ARG A 294 22.85 3.91 0.28
N LEU A 295 23.33 3.81 -0.96
CA LEU A 295 22.96 4.72 -2.05
C LEU A 295 21.52 4.47 -2.52
N THR A 296 21.07 3.22 -2.58
CA THR A 296 19.71 2.90 -3.05
C THR A 296 18.64 3.51 -2.13
N GLY A 297 18.86 3.45 -0.81
CA GLY A 297 17.97 4.09 0.17
C GLY A 297 17.97 5.61 0.08
N ILE A 298 19.14 6.25 -0.07
CA ILE A 298 19.20 7.72 -0.24
C ILE A 298 18.53 8.14 -1.56
N PHE A 299 18.78 7.39 -2.63
CA PHE A 299 18.22 7.66 -3.94
C PHE A 299 16.70 7.50 -3.96
N SER A 300 16.15 6.47 -3.28
CA SER A 300 14.70 6.31 -3.18
C SER A 300 14.04 7.46 -2.41
N HIS A 301 14.60 7.90 -1.29
CA HIS A 301 14.06 9.03 -0.53
C HIS A 301 14.18 10.35 -1.31
N MET A 302 15.27 10.55 -2.04
CA MET A 302 15.43 11.70 -2.93
C MET A 302 14.38 11.68 -4.07
N LEU A 303 14.10 10.52 -4.65
CA LEU A 303 13.07 10.35 -5.68
C LEU A 303 11.65 10.55 -5.12
N ILE A 304 11.37 10.10 -3.89
CA ILE A 304 10.10 10.37 -3.22
C ILE A 304 9.94 11.88 -3.02
N GLY A 305 10.99 12.57 -2.57
CA GLY A 305 11.00 14.04 -2.49
C GLY A 305 10.79 14.71 -3.84
N LEU A 306 11.43 14.20 -4.91
CA LEU A 306 11.24 14.70 -6.28
C LEU A 306 9.83 14.40 -6.82
N SER A 307 9.20 13.30 -6.41
CA SER A 307 7.85 12.95 -6.86
C SER A 307 6.78 13.94 -6.37
N LEU A 308 7.04 14.66 -5.27
CA LEU A 308 6.16 15.76 -4.83
C LEU A 308 6.14 16.92 -5.84
N LEU A 309 7.24 17.14 -6.57
CA LEU A 309 7.29 18.14 -7.65
C LEU A 309 6.64 17.62 -8.94
N MET A 310 6.61 16.29 -9.13
CA MET A 310 5.95 15.61 -10.24
C MET A 310 4.49 15.21 -9.95
N LEU A 311 3.93 15.62 -8.81
CA LEU A 311 2.55 15.34 -8.43
C LEU A 311 1.52 15.89 -9.44
N PRO A 312 1.60 17.16 -9.92
CA PRO A 312 0.57 17.70 -10.82
C PRO A 312 0.58 17.05 -12.21
N TYR A 313 1.76 16.67 -12.73
CA TYR A 313 1.94 15.92 -13.97
C TYR A 313 3.26 15.15 -13.82
N PRO A 314 3.40 13.83 -14.07
CA PRO A 314 2.53 12.86 -14.73
C PRO A 314 1.80 11.87 -13.80
N LEU A 315 1.94 12.00 -12.48
CA LEU A 315 1.45 11.00 -11.52
C LEU A 315 -0.09 10.89 -11.51
N SER A 316 -0.79 11.98 -11.86
CA SER A 316 -2.25 12.00 -12.03
C SER A 316 -2.76 11.09 -13.16
N TYR A 317 -1.91 10.66 -14.09
CA TYR A 317 -2.31 9.76 -15.17
C TYR A 317 -2.42 8.29 -14.74
N ILE A 318 -1.96 7.93 -13.53
CA ILE A 318 -2.03 6.57 -13.02
C ILE A 318 -3.44 6.35 -12.43
N PRO A 319 -4.26 5.46 -13.03
CA PRO A 319 -5.57 5.14 -12.47
C PRO A 319 -5.43 4.43 -11.13
N THR A 320 -6.33 4.71 -10.18
CA THR A 320 -6.36 4.05 -8.86
C THR A 320 -6.47 2.52 -8.99
N ALA A 321 -7.22 2.04 -9.99
CA ALA A 321 -7.34 0.63 -10.37
C ALA A 321 -5.98 -0.09 -10.57
N VAL A 322 -4.99 0.59 -11.16
CA VAL A 322 -3.67 0.00 -11.41
C VAL A 322 -2.89 -0.13 -10.08
N LEU A 323 -3.10 0.80 -9.15
CA LEU A 323 -2.47 0.73 -7.83
C LEU A 323 -3.04 -0.42 -6.99
N ASP A 324 -4.34 -0.65 -7.05
CA ASP A 324 -4.97 -1.79 -6.37
C ASP A 324 -4.47 -3.12 -6.94
N GLY A 325 -4.26 -3.18 -8.27
CA GLY A 325 -3.58 -4.30 -8.92
C GLY A 325 -2.14 -4.49 -8.44
N LEU A 326 -1.39 -3.41 -8.21
CA LEU A 326 -0.04 -3.47 -7.62
C LEU A 326 -0.06 -4.02 -6.20
N PHE A 327 -0.99 -3.59 -5.35
CA PHE A 327 -1.11 -4.11 -3.98
C PHE A 327 -1.48 -5.59 -3.97
N LEU A 328 -2.38 -6.02 -4.86
CA LEU A 328 -2.76 -7.42 -5.01
C LEU A 328 -1.58 -8.27 -5.52
N TYR A 329 -0.78 -7.76 -6.46
CA TYR A 329 0.46 -8.43 -6.89
C TYR A 329 1.46 -8.60 -5.74
N MET A 330 1.66 -7.56 -4.91
CA MET A 330 2.54 -7.64 -3.74
C MET A 330 2.04 -8.67 -2.72
N ALA A 331 0.72 -8.77 -2.54
CA ALA A 331 0.10 -9.79 -1.71
C ALA A 331 0.41 -11.20 -2.24
N VAL A 332 0.12 -11.47 -3.52
CA VAL A 332 0.34 -12.77 -4.17
C VAL A 332 1.83 -13.18 -4.14
N THR A 333 2.74 -12.26 -4.46
CA THR A 333 4.18 -12.56 -4.45
C THR A 333 4.73 -12.80 -3.06
N SER A 334 4.15 -12.19 -2.02
CA SER A 334 4.52 -12.48 -0.64
C SER A 334 4.15 -13.91 -0.22
N LEU A 335 3.07 -14.50 -0.77
CA LEU A 335 2.72 -15.91 -0.57
C LEU A 335 3.61 -16.87 -1.37
N ILE A 336 4.09 -16.45 -2.53
CA ILE A 336 4.95 -17.27 -3.39
C ILE A 336 6.37 -17.40 -2.79
N GLY A 337 6.76 -16.47 -1.91
CA GLY A 337 8.05 -16.48 -1.20
C GLY A 337 8.33 -17.75 -0.37
N PRO A 338 7.42 -18.20 0.52
CA PRO A 338 7.60 -19.44 1.26
C PRO A 338 7.16 -20.67 0.45
N TYR A 339 8.06 -21.25 -0.33
CA TYR A 339 7.83 -22.50 -1.09
C TYR A 339 7.32 -23.67 -0.23
N TRP A 340 7.64 -23.71 1.07
CA TRP A 340 7.17 -24.75 1.99
C TRP A 340 5.68 -24.65 2.36
N LEU A 341 5.05 -23.48 2.22
CA LEU A 341 3.63 -23.30 2.55
C LEU A 341 2.74 -23.97 1.48
N TRP A 342 3.22 -24.00 0.24
CA TRP A 342 2.60 -24.72 -0.88
C TRP A 342 2.77 -26.24 -0.76
N ASP A 343 3.87 -26.70 -0.17
CA ASP A 343 4.12 -28.12 0.13
C ASP A 343 3.28 -28.62 1.34
N ALA A 344 2.97 -27.75 2.32
CA ALA A 344 2.18 -28.12 3.50
C ALA A 344 0.66 -28.11 3.26
N HIS A 345 0.15 -27.27 2.34
CA HIS A 345 -1.29 -27.14 2.08
C HIS A 345 -1.61 -27.10 0.57
N PRO A 346 -1.76 -28.27 -0.09
CA PRO A 346 -2.06 -28.37 -1.52
C PRO A 346 -3.44 -27.81 -1.92
N VAL A 347 -4.31 -27.46 -0.96
CA VAL A 347 -5.65 -26.89 -1.21
C VAL A 347 -5.59 -25.50 -1.85
N PHE A 348 -4.53 -24.72 -1.60
CA PHE A 348 -4.37 -23.40 -2.22
C PHE A 348 -3.86 -23.44 -3.68
N ASN A 349 -3.30 -24.58 -4.12
CA ASN A 349 -2.76 -24.74 -5.46
C ASN A 349 -3.86 -24.79 -6.54
N VAL A 350 -5.09 -25.13 -6.16
CA VAL A 350 -6.23 -25.25 -7.09
C VAL A 350 -6.98 -23.92 -7.25
N ALA A 351 -6.99 -23.06 -6.22
CA ALA A 351 -7.81 -21.84 -6.23
C ALA A 351 -7.19 -20.65 -6.98
N VAL A 352 -5.86 -20.61 -7.13
CA VAL A 352 -5.16 -19.47 -7.80
C VAL A 352 -4.89 -19.74 -9.29
N PHE A 353 -4.97 -21.00 -9.73
CA PHE A 353 -4.74 -21.39 -11.13
C PHE A 353 -6.02 -21.78 -11.89
N LEU A 354 -7.16 -21.85 -11.21
CA LEU A 354 -8.48 -22.09 -11.80
C LEU A 354 -9.47 -21.01 -11.36
N GLU A 355 -9.20 -19.79 -11.82
CA GLU A 355 -10.16 -18.77 -12.30
C GLU A 355 -9.32 -17.69 -13.00
#